data_AF-A0A8D6PR95-F1
#
_entry.id   AF-A0A8D6PR95-F1
#
_cell.length_a   1.000
_cell.length_b   1.000
_cell.length_c   1.000
_cell.angle_alpha   90.00
_cell.angle_beta   90.00
_cell.angle_gamma   90.00
#
_symmetry.space_group_name_H-M   'P 1'
#
loop_
_entity.id
_entity.type
_entity.pdbx_description
1 polymer ?
#
loop_
_entity_poly.entity_id
_entity_poly.type
_entity_poly.pdbx_seq_one_letter_code
_entity_poly.pdbx_strand_id
1 'polypeptide(L)'
;MKVYRILTIIILILTSLLVMCGCVILFPLKYPDVLYKNYNVIKIENRTINGVKTAIVYQIKTNIKYNGYDLDADSKRDIGIITYYVFKNTDVDEVQIICYYAGRGRLQPYYKFKIKRKDAELSGLLNLSEKDLNTGVLYCYPKLKSLGDLWVNDKLYVQK
;
A
#
# COMPACT_ATOMS: atom_id res chain seq x y z
N MET A 1 43.33 37.23 -1.55
CA MET A 1 42.00 37.57 -0.98
C MET A 1 40.80 37.11 -1.82
N LYS A 2 40.79 37.30 -3.16
CA LYS A 2 39.69 36.83 -4.04
C LYS A 2 39.49 35.31 -4.07
N VAL A 3 40.58 34.53 -4.07
CA VAL A 3 40.54 33.05 -4.13
C VAL A 3 39.87 32.43 -2.89
N TYR A 4 40.18 32.94 -1.70
CA TYR A 4 39.56 32.49 -0.46
C TYR A 4 38.05 32.75 -0.45
N ARG A 5 37.60 33.92 -0.93
CA ARG A 5 36.16 34.23 -1.04
C ARG A 5 35.43 33.27 -2.00
N ILE A 6 36.05 32.92 -3.12
CA ILE A 6 35.47 31.97 -4.08
C ILE A 6 35.37 30.57 -3.45
N LEU A 7 36.41 30.12 -2.75
CA LEU A 7 36.43 28.81 -2.08
C LEU A 7 35.34 28.71 -0.99
N THR A 8 35.15 29.76 -0.19
CA THR A 8 34.10 29.78 0.85
C THR A 8 32.70 29.71 0.25
N ILE A 9 32.45 30.38 -0.88
CA ILE A 9 31.15 30.35 -1.57
C ILE A 9 30.88 28.94 -2.12
N ILE A 10 31.88 28.27 -2.70
CA ILE A 10 31.73 26.90 -3.21
C ILE A 10 31.40 25.92 -2.09
N ILE A 11 32.08 26.03 -0.94
CA ILE A 11 31.81 25.17 0.22
C ILE A 11 30.38 25.38 0.75
N LEU A 12 29.90 26.63 0.81
CA LEU A 12 28.53 26.96 1.21
C LEU A 12 27.47 26.38 0.26
N ILE A 13 27.73 26.42 -1.05
CA ILE A 13 26.83 25.83 -2.05
C ILE A 13 26.78 24.31 -1.88
N LEU A 14 27.94 23.65 -1.77
CA LEU A 14 28.03 22.20 -1.59
C LEU A 14 27.36 21.71 -0.31
N THR A 15 27.55 22.40 0.82
CA THR A 15 26.90 22.03 2.09
C THR A 15 25.39 22.23 2.03
N SER A 16 24.90 23.30 1.40
CA SER A 16 23.46 23.50 1.20
C SER A 16 22.82 22.42 0.33
N LEU A 17 23.51 21.98 -0.73
CA LEU A 17 23.08 20.88 -1.60
C LEU A 17 23.02 19.54 -0.85
N LEU A 18 24.01 19.25 -0.01
CA LEU A 18 24.03 18.05 0.83
C LEU A 18 22.89 18.03 1.86
N VAL A 19 22.58 19.18 2.47
CA VAL A 19 21.45 19.30 3.42
C VAL A 19 20.11 19.14 2.71
N MET A 20 19.93 19.72 1.52
CA MET A 20 18.70 19.59 0.73
C MET A 20 18.47 18.15 0.24
N CYS A 21 19.52 17.44 -0.17
CA CYS A 21 19.44 16.02 -0.53
C CYS A 21 19.16 15.12 0.70
N GLY A 22 19.74 15.45 1.86
CA GLY A 22 19.51 14.73 3.11
C GLY A 22 18.08 14.88 3.68
N CYS A 23 17.46 16.04 3.51
CA CYS A 23 16.11 16.32 4.03
C CYS A 23 15.01 15.47 3.39
N VAL A 24 15.19 15.01 2.14
CA VAL A 24 14.20 14.13 1.48
C VAL A 24 14.20 12.71 2.07
N ILE A 25 15.31 12.30 2.71
CA ILE A 25 15.46 10.98 3.35
C ILE A 25 14.94 10.99 4.79
N LEU A 26 14.81 12.17 5.42
CA LEU A 26 14.57 12.31 6.87
C LEU A 26 13.13 12.10 7.33
N PHE A 27 12.14 12.09 6.45
CA PHE A 27 10.74 11.88 6.83
C PHE A 27 10.15 10.66 6.12
N PRO A 28 10.22 9.46 6.73
CA PRO A 28 9.55 8.30 6.19
C PRO A 28 8.05 8.60 6.09
N LEU A 29 7.46 8.29 4.93
CA LEU A 29 6.02 8.43 4.71
C LEU A 29 5.29 7.55 5.72
N LYS A 30 4.41 8.18 6.52
CA LYS A 30 3.58 7.47 7.50
C LYS A 30 2.21 7.16 6.92
N TYR A 31 1.44 6.33 7.62
CA TYR A 31 0.03 6.16 7.34
C TYR A 31 -0.73 7.51 7.50
N PRO A 32 -1.69 7.84 6.62
CA PRO A 32 -2.11 7.11 5.42
C PRO A 32 -1.29 7.42 4.16
N ASP A 33 -0.40 8.41 4.19
CA ASP A 33 0.33 8.92 3.02
C ASP A 33 1.13 7.86 2.27
N VAL A 34 1.72 6.89 3.00
CA VAL A 34 2.43 5.77 2.38
C VAL A 34 1.51 4.95 1.47
N LEU A 35 0.24 4.77 1.86
CA LEU A 35 -0.76 4.06 1.06
C LEU A 35 -1.14 4.83 -0.20
N TYR A 36 -1.30 6.15 -0.06
CA TYR A 36 -1.63 7.02 -1.18
C TYR A 36 -0.51 7.11 -2.21
N LYS A 37 0.74 7.28 -1.75
CA LYS A 37 1.88 7.48 -2.66
C LYS A 37 2.42 6.20 -3.26
N ASN A 38 2.46 5.10 -2.50
CA ASN A 38 3.20 3.90 -2.92
C ASN A 38 2.29 2.75 -3.37
N TYR A 39 1.01 2.76 -2.98
CA TYR A 39 0.10 1.63 -3.20
C TYR A 39 -1.17 2.03 -3.97
N ASN A 40 -1.17 3.20 -4.64
CA ASN A 40 -2.28 3.71 -5.45
C ASN A 40 -3.64 3.68 -4.74
N VAL A 41 -3.63 3.85 -3.41
CA VAL A 41 -4.86 4.07 -2.65
C VAL A 41 -5.31 5.49 -2.94
N ILE A 42 -6.59 5.67 -3.27
CA ILE A 42 -7.17 6.97 -3.56
C ILE A 42 -8.02 7.51 -2.41
N LYS A 43 -8.52 6.62 -1.55
CA LYS A 43 -9.41 6.97 -0.45
C LYS A 43 -9.42 5.88 0.62
N ILE A 44 -9.53 6.30 1.87
CA ILE A 44 -9.81 5.44 3.02
C ILE A 44 -11.03 6.02 3.72
N GLU A 45 -12.05 5.20 3.96
CA GLU A 45 -13.24 5.59 4.71
C GLU A 45 -13.42 4.71 5.93
N ASN A 46 -13.55 5.31 7.12
CA ASN A 46 -13.88 4.59 8.34
C ASN A 46 -15.39 4.70 8.57
N ARG A 47 -16.07 3.55 8.67
CA ARG A 47 -17.51 3.49 8.90
C ARG A 47 -17.84 2.34 9.86
N THR A 48 -19.00 2.40 10.49
CA THR A 48 -19.55 1.27 11.23
C THR A 48 -20.60 0.59 10.37
N ILE A 49 -20.40 -0.68 10.03
CA ILE A 49 -21.32 -1.49 9.22
C ILE A 49 -21.83 -2.63 10.09
N ASN A 50 -23.13 -2.68 10.35
CA ASN A 50 -23.76 -3.70 11.21
C ASN A 50 -23.07 -3.84 12.59
N GLY A 51 -22.66 -2.71 13.18
CA GLY A 51 -21.97 -2.67 14.48
C GLY A 51 -20.47 -2.97 14.45
N VAL A 52 -19.88 -3.25 13.28
CA VAL A 52 -18.43 -3.52 13.12
C VAL A 52 -17.71 -2.26 12.64
N LYS A 53 -16.61 -1.86 13.29
CA LYS A 53 -15.76 -0.76 12.79
C LYS A 53 -14.98 -1.23 11.58
N THR A 54 -15.26 -0.68 10.40
CA THR A 54 -14.66 -1.10 9.13
C THR A 54 -13.93 0.06 8.47
N ALA A 55 -12.68 -0.18 8.06
CA ALA A 55 -11.96 0.69 7.13
C ALA A 55 -12.15 0.18 5.69
N ILE A 56 -12.74 1.00 4.83
CA ILE A 56 -12.89 0.73 3.41
C ILE A 56 -11.80 1.48 2.64
N VAL A 57 -10.91 0.74 2.01
CA VAL A 57 -9.77 1.24 1.23
C VAL A 57 -10.09 1.11 -0.25
N TYR A 58 -10.06 2.24 -0.97
CA TYR A 58 -10.27 2.29 -2.41
C TYR A 58 -8.93 2.40 -3.12
N GLN A 59 -8.62 1.44 -3.97
CA GLN A 59 -7.38 1.37 -4.76
C GLN A 59 -7.69 1.48 -6.25
N ILE A 60 -6.82 2.14 -7.04
CA ILE A 60 -6.89 2.12 -8.50
C ILE A 60 -5.58 1.57 -9.07
N LYS A 61 -5.64 0.62 -9.99
CA LYS A 61 -4.49 0.10 -10.74
C LYS A 61 -4.67 0.33 -12.23
N THR A 62 -3.58 0.71 -12.91
CA THR A 62 -3.53 0.90 -14.37
C THR A 62 -2.81 -0.24 -15.09
N ASN A 63 -1.87 -0.90 -14.42
CA ASN A 63 -1.09 -2.01 -14.95
C ASN A 63 -1.35 -3.25 -14.08
N ILE A 64 -1.93 -4.30 -14.67
CA ILE A 64 -2.18 -5.58 -13.98
C ILE A 64 -1.70 -6.73 -14.86
N LYS A 65 -1.08 -7.73 -14.26
CA LYS A 65 -0.67 -8.98 -14.93
C LYS A 65 -1.70 -10.06 -14.65
N TYR A 66 -2.89 -9.90 -15.22
CA TYR A 66 -4.02 -10.78 -14.96
C TYR A 66 -3.96 -12.05 -15.82
N ASN A 67 -4.13 -13.22 -15.19
CA ASN A 67 -4.10 -14.52 -15.87
C ASN A 67 -5.44 -15.27 -15.84
N GLY A 68 -6.54 -14.64 -15.43
CA GLY A 68 -7.88 -15.25 -15.42
C GLY A 68 -8.25 -15.98 -14.12
N TYR A 69 -7.28 -16.52 -13.37
CA TYR A 69 -7.56 -17.46 -12.27
C TYR A 69 -7.14 -16.95 -10.89
N ASP A 70 -6.18 -16.03 -10.82
CA ASP A 70 -5.69 -15.51 -9.54
C ASP A 70 -5.22 -14.05 -9.69
N LEU A 71 -4.98 -13.41 -8.54
CA LEU A 71 -4.36 -12.10 -8.52
C LEU A 71 -2.88 -12.18 -8.93
N ASP A 72 -2.42 -11.15 -9.61
CA ASP A 72 -1.00 -10.93 -9.86
C ASP A 72 -0.23 -10.73 -8.54
N ALA A 73 1.07 -11.04 -8.54
CA ALA A 73 1.90 -11.00 -7.33
C ALA A 73 1.92 -9.63 -6.64
N ASP A 74 1.86 -8.54 -7.41
CA ASP A 74 1.86 -7.19 -6.84
C ASP A 74 0.51 -6.89 -6.16
N SER A 75 -0.61 -7.32 -6.73
CA SER A 75 -1.93 -7.23 -6.07
C SER A 75 -2.01 -8.05 -4.78
N LYS A 76 -1.41 -9.24 -4.75
CA LYS A 76 -1.30 -10.06 -3.52
C LYS A 76 -0.50 -9.32 -2.45
N ARG A 77 0.62 -8.71 -2.85
CA ARG A 77 1.47 -7.91 -1.97
C ARG A 77 0.71 -6.69 -1.43
N ASP A 78 0.03 -5.94 -2.30
CA ASP A 78 -0.72 -4.74 -1.91
C ASP A 78 -1.82 -5.05 -0.90
N ILE A 79 -2.57 -6.15 -1.10
CA ILE A 79 -3.59 -6.59 -0.14
C ILE A 79 -2.99 -6.72 1.27
N GLY A 80 -1.87 -7.42 1.40
CA GLY A 80 -1.22 -7.61 2.70
C GLY A 80 -0.67 -6.32 3.28
N ILE A 81 -0.01 -5.48 2.46
CA ILE A 81 0.59 -4.23 2.94
C ILE A 81 -0.49 -3.22 3.38
N ILE A 82 -1.53 -3.04 2.57
CA ILE A 82 -2.65 -2.16 2.92
C ILE A 82 -3.30 -2.65 4.22
N THR A 83 -3.58 -3.95 4.32
CA THR A 83 -4.15 -4.55 5.54
C THR A 83 -3.27 -4.32 6.76
N TYR A 84 -1.95 -4.52 6.63
CA TYR A 84 -0.99 -4.27 7.70
C TYR A 84 -1.03 -2.82 8.18
N TYR A 85 -0.88 -1.86 7.26
CA TYR A 85 -0.82 -0.45 7.64
C TYR A 85 -2.13 0.03 8.25
N VAL A 86 -3.28 -0.41 7.76
CA VAL A 86 -4.57 -0.02 8.34
C VAL A 86 -4.70 -0.56 9.77
N PHE A 87 -4.48 -1.86 10.01
CA PHE A 87 -4.65 -2.42 11.36
C PHE A 87 -3.60 -1.94 12.37
N LYS A 88 -2.38 -1.63 11.92
CA LYS A 88 -1.32 -1.09 12.79
C LYS A 88 -1.55 0.36 13.22
N ASN A 89 -2.33 1.13 12.46
CA ASN A 89 -2.49 2.58 12.66
C ASN A 89 -3.92 2.99 13.00
N THR A 90 -4.86 2.05 13.08
CA THR A 90 -6.27 2.32 13.43
C THR A 90 -6.79 1.27 14.40
N ASP A 91 -7.93 1.52 15.03
CA ASP A 91 -8.63 0.61 15.95
C ASP A 91 -9.77 -0.16 15.27
N VAL A 92 -9.79 -0.24 13.93
CA VAL A 92 -10.85 -0.92 13.19
C VAL A 92 -10.83 -2.43 13.42
N ASP A 93 -12.02 -3.03 13.38
CA ASP A 93 -12.23 -4.47 13.53
C ASP A 93 -12.09 -5.21 12.20
N GLU A 94 -12.32 -4.51 11.09
CA GLU A 94 -12.35 -5.08 9.75
C GLU A 94 -11.71 -4.13 8.72
N VAL A 95 -10.97 -4.71 7.77
CA VAL A 95 -10.46 -4.00 6.59
C VAL A 95 -11.16 -4.56 5.36
N GLN A 96 -11.67 -3.66 4.54
CA GLN A 96 -12.21 -3.97 3.21
C GLN A 96 -11.43 -3.19 2.16
N ILE A 97 -10.84 -3.88 1.20
CA ILE A 97 -10.13 -3.29 0.05
C ILE A 97 -10.99 -3.47 -1.19
N ILE A 98 -11.29 -2.37 -1.88
CA ILE A 98 -11.98 -2.36 -3.16
C ILE A 98 -11.00 -1.80 -4.18
N CYS A 99 -10.44 -2.69 -5.01
CA CYS A 99 -9.54 -2.28 -6.09
C CYS A 99 -10.30 -2.20 -7.40
N TYR A 100 -10.02 -1.13 -8.14
CA TYR A 100 -10.46 -0.93 -9.50
C TYR A 100 -9.30 -1.01 -10.47
N TYR A 101 -9.55 -1.56 -11.65
CA TYR A 101 -8.69 -1.48 -12.80
C TYR A 101 -9.14 -0.33 -13.72
N ALA A 102 -8.24 0.61 -13.97
CA ALA A 102 -8.42 1.70 -14.93
C ALA A 102 -7.79 1.29 -16.27
N GLY A 103 -8.58 0.65 -17.13
CA GLY A 103 -8.15 0.20 -18.46
C GLY A 103 -9.17 0.56 -19.53
N ARG A 104 -8.69 0.88 -20.74
CA ARG A 104 -9.52 1.26 -21.90
C ARG A 104 -10.51 2.42 -21.63
N GLY A 105 -10.08 3.40 -20.83
CA GLY A 105 -10.90 4.56 -20.48
C GLY A 105 -12.10 4.26 -19.57
N ARG A 106 -12.16 3.07 -18.95
CA ARG A 106 -13.21 2.69 -18.00
C ARG A 106 -12.62 2.20 -16.68
N LEU A 107 -13.32 2.50 -15.60
CA LEU A 107 -13.04 1.98 -14.27
C LEU A 107 -13.85 0.69 -14.09
N GLN A 108 -13.18 -0.44 -13.85
CA GLN A 108 -13.82 -1.73 -13.64
C GLN A 108 -13.40 -2.31 -12.28
N PRO A 109 -14.30 -2.91 -11.48
CA PRO A 109 -13.90 -3.62 -10.28
C PRO A 109 -12.88 -4.70 -10.63
N TYR A 110 -11.72 -4.70 -9.98
CA TYR A 110 -10.71 -5.74 -10.13
C TYR A 110 -10.91 -6.80 -9.06
N TYR A 111 -10.75 -6.42 -7.80
CA TYR A 111 -10.94 -7.33 -6.69
C TYR A 111 -11.57 -6.63 -5.50
N LYS A 112 -12.19 -7.43 -4.65
CA LYS A 112 -12.66 -7.03 -3.33
C LYS A 112 -12.06 -7.99 -2.33
N PHE A 113 -11.40 -7.47 -1.32
CA PHE A 113 -10.85 -8.26 -0.24
C PHE A 113 -11.41 -7.75 1.09
N LYS A 114 -11.76 -8.65 1.99
CA LYS A 114 -12.25 -8.30 3.32
C LYS A 114 -11.66 -9.25 4.35
N ILE A 115 -11.20 -8.71 5.47
CA ILE A 115 -10.66 -9.52 6.56
C ILE A 115 -10.85 -8.84 7.91
N LYS A 116 -11.09 -9.64 8.95
CA LYS A 116 -11.18 -9.18 10.34
C LYS A 116 -9.79 -9.09 10.96
N ARG A 117 -9.61 -8.20 11.94
CA ARG A 117 -8.33 -8.01 12.65
C ARG A 117 -7.77 -9.33 13.20
N LYS A 118 -8.60 -10.08 13.94
CA LYS A 118 -8.21 -11.39 14.51
C LYS A 118 -7.67 -12.36 13.47
N ASP A 119 -8.23 -12.34 12.27
CA ASP A 119 -7.87 -13.26 11.19
C ASP A 119 -6.57 -12.80 10.51
N ALA A 120 -6.35 -11.48 10.41
CA ALA A 120 -5.07 -10.90 10.02
C ALA A 120 -3.96 -11.19 11.04
N GLU A 121 -4.26 -11.17 12.34
CA GLU A 121 -3.32 -11.58 13.41
C GLU A 121 -2.96 -13.07 13.29
N LEU A 122 -3.97 -13.93 13.13
CA LEU A 122 -3.77 -15.38 12.92
C LEU A 122 -2.96 -15.69 11.66
N SER A 123 -3.03 -14.85 10.62
CA SER A 123 -2.21 -15.01 9.42
C SER A 123 -0.71 -14.80 9.66
N GLY A 124 -0.33 -14.18 10.80
CA GLY A 124 1.04 -13.77 11.09
C GLY A 124 1.43 -12.42 10.49
N LEU A 125 0.56 -11.82 9.66
CA LEU A 125 0.81 -10.53 9.00
C LEU A 125 1.15 -9.43 10.01
N LEU A 126 0.41 -9.35 11.12
CA LEU A 126 0.61 -8.28 12.11
C LEU A 126 1.83 -8.51 13.02
N ASN A 127 2.51 -9.66 12.91
CA ASN A 127 3.74 -9.95 13.64
C ASN A 127 5.00 -9.51 12.87
N LEU A 128 4.85 -9.18 11.58
CA LEU A 128 5.94 -8.69 10.77
C LEU A 128 6.42 -7.31 11.24
N SER A 129 7.73 -7.08 11.14
CA SER A 129 8.27 -5.74 11.23
C SER A 129 8.02 -5.00 9.93
N GLU A 130 7.95 -3.67 9.96
CA GLU A 130 7.77 -2.85 8.75
C GLU A 130 8.91 -3.06 7.74
N LYS A 131 10.13 -3.35 8.22
CA LYS A 131 11.32 -3.64 7.38
C LYS A 131 11.16 -4.93 6.59
N ASP A 132 10.53 -5.94 7.19
CA ASP A 132 10.34 -7.26 6.60
C ASP A 132 9.02 -7.35 5.82
N LEU A 133 8.20 -6.29 5.83
CA LEU A 133 6.84 -6.35 5.30
C LEU A 133 6.79 -6.71 3.81
N ASN A 134 7.66 -6.11 2.99
CA ASN A 134 7.65 -6.31 1.54
C ASN A 134 7.91 -7.78 1.13
N THR A 135 8.72 -8.51 1.89
CA THR A 135 9.04 -9.92 1.66
C THR A 135 8.11 -10.84 2.44
N GLY A 136 7.89 -10.55 3.73
CA GLY A 136 7.06 -11.33 4.64
C GLY A 136 5.60 -11.44 4.22
N VAL A 137 5.03 -10.39 3.60
CA VAL A 137 3.65 -10.41 3.12
C VAL A 137 3.39 -11.53 2.12
N LEU A 138 4.33 -11.81 1.22
CA LEU A 138 4.16 -12.88 0.22
C LEU A 138 4.05 -14.25 0.88
N TYR A 139 4.74 -14.47 2.01
CA TYR A 139 4.64 -15.70 2.79
C TYR A 139 3.34 -15.78 3.60
N CYS A 140 2.86 -14.66 4.15
CA CYS A 140 1.59 -14.61 4.89
C CYS A 140 0.35 -14.66 3.97
N TYR A 141 0.49 -14.24 2.71
CA TYR A 141 -0.64 -14.06 1.80
C TYR A 141 -1.52 -15.31 1.61
N PRO A 142 -1.00 -16.54 1.44
CA PRO A 142 -1.86 -17.72 1.31
C PRO A 142 -2.81 -17.90 2.50
N LYS A 143 -2.31 -17.67 3.72
CA LYS A 143 -3.10 -17.75 4.95
C LYS A 143 -4.05 -16.56 5.10
N LEU A 144 -3.60 -15.38 4.70
CA LEU A 144 -4.44 -14.18 4.65
C LEU A 144 -5.63 -14.39 3.69
N LYS A 145 -5.38 -14.97 2.51
CA LYS A 145 -6.39 -15.32 1.50
C LYS A 145 -7.35 -16.40 2.00
N SER A 146 -6.89 -17.39 2.76
CA SER A 146 -7.76 -18.44 3.29
C SER A 146 -8.65 -17.98 4.45
N LEU A 147 -8.20 -16.98 5.21
CA LEU A 147 -8.92 -16.46 6.37
C LEU A 147 -9.79 -15.23 6.04
N GLY A 148 -9.48 -14.51 4.96
CA GLY A 148 -10.29 -13.41 4.45
C GLY A 148 -11.18 -13.81 3.29
N ASP A 149 -12.12 -12.93 2.96
CA ASP A 149 -13.01 -13.07 1.81
C ASP A 149 -12.42 -12.35 0.61
N LEU A 150 -11.93 -13.10 -0.38
CA LEU A 150 -11.42 -12.56 -1.64
C LEU A 150 -12.38 -12.86 -2.78
N TRP A 151 -12.85 -11.80 -3.44
CA TRP A 151 -13.53 -11.86 -4.74
C TRP A 151 -12.65 -11.23 -5.81
N VAL A 152 -12.48 -11.92 -6.95
CA VAL A 152 -11.74 -11.43 -8.11
C VAL A 152 -12.69 -11.39 -9.31
N ASN A 153 -12.65 -10.30 -10.07
CA ASN A 153 -13.44 -10.18 -11.29
C ASN A 153 -12.83 -11.02 -12.41
N ASP A 154 -13.54 -12.07 -12.81
CA ASP A 154 -13.18 -13.02 -13.88
C ASP A 154 -13.36 -12.44 -15.30
N LYS A 155 -14.05 -11.30 -15.43
CA LYS A 155 -14.40 -10.66 -16.71
C LYS A 155 -13.59 -9.40 -16.99
N LEU A 156 -12.39 -9.28 -16.43
CA LEU A 156 -11.51 -8.15 -16.68
C LEU A 156 -10.99 -8.14 -18.11
N TYR A 157 -11.27 -7.05 -18.83
CA TYR A 157 -10.68 -6.79 -20.13
C TYR A 157 -9.27 -6.20 -19.98
N VAL A 158 -8.27 -7.07 -19.84
CA VAL A 158 -6.85 -6.69 -19.75
C VAL A 158 -6.21 -6.75 -21.13
N GLN A 159 -5.41 -5.76 -21.52
CA GLN A 159 -4.58 -5.86 -22.72
C GLN A 159 -3.49 -6.92 -22.49
N LYS A 160 -3.41 -7.91 -23.38
CA LYS A 160 -2.26 -8.82 -23.47
C LYS A 160 -1.07 -8.10 -24.07
#